data_AF-A0A4Y1MWC3-F1
#
_entry.id   AF-A0A4Y1MWC3-F1
#
_cell.length_a   1.000
_cell.length_b   1.000
_cell.length_c   1.000
_cell.angle_alpha   90.00
_cell.angle_beta   90.00
_cell.angle_gamma   90.00
#
_symmetry.space_group_name_H-M   'P 1'
#
loop_
_entity.id
_entity.type
_entity.pdbx_description
1 polymer ?
#
loop_
_entity_poly.entity_id
_entity_poly.type
_entity_poly.pdbx_seq_one_letter_code
_entity_poly.pdbx_strand_id
1 'polypeptide(L)'
;MEPAAGPPALPASIALPAWASRSRSVLLAATILLIGVAFYLSVLIVQRQHALENVLRYNLTWLVTQSVPELNRLQTVVALYALPDGDRDEEQVQLWLDIFKNRLQLFGNGEAREFFDRRPDMDAALARAHQVATQVQALLPRLGAAGTPQEVLRLLAPINQDLLRISAAAYGDSSERNAQDLRDLTVLHWTFSGVLLGLILCSLGLVAFLIGNNRLLRQTYARMQALVSDLSRNRQELIEAKENVQEAMLEAQAQNEVLH
;
A
#
# COMPACT_ATOMS: atom_id res chain seq x y z
N MET A 1 9.60 83.82 -9.73
CA MET A 1 8.45 82.94 -10.02
C MET A 1 9.04 81.66 -10.60
N GLU A 2 9.53 80.79 -9.71
CA GLU A 2 10.06 79.47 -10.03
C GLU A 2 9.05 78.43 -9.52
N PRO A 3 8.64 77.44 -10.33
CA PRO A 3 7.65 76.46 -9.91
C PRO A 3 8.27 75.44 -8.95
N ALA A 4 7.57 75.20 -7.84
CA ALA A 4 7.90 74.23 -6.81
C ALA A 4 8.07 72.81 -7.39
N ALA A 5 9.21 72.19 -7.09
CA ALA A 5 9.47 70.78 -7.35
C ALA A 5 8.42 69.92 -6.62
N GLY A 6 7.58 69.21 -7.38
CA GLY A 6 6.63 68.25 -6.84
C GLY A 6 7.33 67.09 -6.10
N PRO A 7 6.65 66.43 -5.16
CA PRO A 7 7.23 65.34 -4.39
C PRO A 7 7.65 64.17 -5.30
N PRO A 8 8.74 63.44 -4.98
CA PRO A 8 9.24 62.36 -5.81
C PRO A 8 8.18 61.26 -5.94
N ALA A 9 7.88 60.87 -7.18
CA ALA A 9 6.99 59.77 -7.49
C ALA A 9 7.50 58.48 -6.81
N LEU A 10 6.65 57.85 -6.01
CA LEU A 10 6.92 56.55 -5.40
C LEU A 10 7.23 55.52 -6.50
N PRO A 11 8.30 54.71 -6.37
CA PRO A 11 8.63 53.73 -7.40
C PRO A 11 7.52 52.68 -7.51
N ALA A 12 7.17 52.40 -8.77
CA ALA A 12 6.19 51.41 -9.20
C ALA A 12 6.35 50.08 -8.44
N SER A 13 5.20 49.47 -8.12
CA SER A 13 5.05 48.13 -7.55
C SER A 13 6.18 47.19 -7.96
N ILE A 14 6.87 46.60 -6.98
CA ILE A 14 7.83 45.51 -7.19
C ILE A 14 7.05 44.34 -7.80
N ALA A 15 6.99 44.30 -9.13
CA ALA A 15 6.48 43.17 -9.87
C ALA A 15 7.44 42.01 -9.60
N LEU A 16 6.95 40.99 -8.88
CA LEU A 16 7.72 39.77 -8.67
C LEU A 16 8.18 39.25 -10.04
N PRO A 17 9.49 38.97 -10.21
CA PRO A 17 10.02 38.63 -11.52
C PRO A 17 9.39 37.33 -12.03
N ALA A 18 9.13 37.25 -13.35
CA ALA A 18 8.40 36.15 -13.99
C ALA A 18 8.99 34.74 -13.75
N TRP A 19 10.25 34.64 -13.31
CA TRP A 19 10.86 33.38 -12.90
C TRP A 19 10.31 32.83 -11.58
N ALA A 20 9.81 33.70 -10.68
CA ALA A 20 9.26 33.33 -9.38
C ALA A 20 7.81 32.79 -9.47
N SER A 21 7.02 33.26 -10.44
CA SER A 21 5.71 32.67 -10.72
C SER A 21 5.85 31.30 -11.40
N ARG A 22 6.80 31.18 -12.34
CA ARG A 22 7.08 29.92 -13.04
C ARG A 22 7.59 28.82 -12.09
N SER A 23 8.41 29.15 -11.09
CA SER A 23 8.88 28.17 -10.10
C SER A 23 7.79 27.70 -9.14
N ARG A 24 6.88 28.61 -8.75
CA ARG A 24 5.67 28.27 -7.97
C ARG A 24 4.74 27.33 -8.74
N SER A 25 4.53 27.58 -10.03
CA SER A 25 3.71 26.70 -10.88
C SER A 25 4.30 25.29 -11.03
N VAL A 26 5.63 25.17 -11.13
CA VAL A 26 6.31 23.86 -11.20
C VAL A 26 6.20 23.10 -9.88
N LEU A 27 6.37 23.78 -8.74
CA LEU A 27 6.19 23.16 -7.42
C LEU A 27 4.74 22.69 -7.22
N LEU A 28 3.76 23.52 -7.57
CA LEU A 28 2.35 23.15 -7.51
C LEU A 28 2.04 21.95 -8.42
N ALA A 29 2.56 21.94 -9.65
CA ALA A 29 2.39 20.80 -10.56
C ALA A 29 3.02 19.51 -10.00
N ALA A 30 4.21 19.59 -9.39
CA ALA A 30 4.86 18.44 -8.76
C ALA A 30 4.07 17.92 -7.54
N THR A 31 3.53 18.82 -6.71
CA THR A 31 2.67 18.44 -5.57
C THR A 31 1.38 17.80 -6.05
N ILE A 32 0.73 18.34 -7.08
CA ILE A 32 -0.48 17.76 -7.68
C ILE A 32 -0.21 16.37 -8.25
N LEU A 33 0.93 16.20 -8.93
CA LEU A 33 1.37 14.89 -9.44
C LEU A 33 1.54 13.88 -8.30
N LEU A 34 2.21 14.27 -7.21
CA LEU A 34 2.40 13.41 -6.03
C LEU A 34 1.07 13.02 -5.38
N ILE A 35 0.13 13.96 -5.27
CA ILE A 35 -1.22 13.70 -4.76
C ILE A 35 -1.94 12.71 -5.67
N GLY A 36 -1.84 12.87 -6.99
CA GLY A 36 -2.43 11.94 -7.97
C GLY A 36 -1.86 10.52 -7.84
N VAL A 37 -0.54 10.39 -7.69
CA VAL A 37 0.13 9.10 -7.46
C VAL A 37 -0.30 8.48 -6.13
N ALA A 38 -0.35 9.25 -5.04
CA ALA A 38 -0.79 8.77 -3.74
C ALA A 38 -2.27 8.33 -3.74
N PHE A 39 -3.13 9.07 -4.45
CA PHE A 39 -4.52 8.71 -4.63
C PHE A 39 -4.67 7.42 -5.44
N TYR A 40 -3.96 7.31 -6.56
CA TYR A 40 -3.93 6.09 -7.38
C TYR A 40 -3.46 4.89 -6.55
N LEU A 41 -2.44 5.08 -5.72
CA LEU A 41 -1.94 4.04 -4.81
C LEU A 41 -2.97 3.62 -3.76
N SER A 42 -3.66 4.59 -3.16
CA SER A 42 -4.71 4.31 -2.19
C SER A 42 -5.85 3.50 -2.81
N VAL A 43 -6.29 3.88 -4.02
CA VAL A 43 -7.31 3.13 -4.78
C VAL A 43 -6.82 1.72 -5.10
N LEU A 44 -5.57 1.58 -5.56
CA LEU A 44 -4.99 0.28 -5.92
C LEU A 44 -4.87 -0.65 -4.71
N ILE A 45 -4.52 -0.13 -3.53
CA ILE A 45 -4.45 -0.89 -2.28
C ILE A 45 -5.85 -1.36 -1.85
N VAL A 46 -6.85 -0.48 -1.87
CA VAL A 46 -8.22 -0.83 -1.47
C VAL A 46 -8.84 -1.88 -2.40
N GLN A 47 -8.67 -1.73 -3.72
CA GLN A 47 -9.12 -2.74 -4.68
C GLN A 47 -8.47 -4.10 -4.45
N ARG A 48 -7.21 -4.13 -3.98
CA ARG A 48 -6.45 -5.36 -3.75
C ARG A 48 -6.68 -5.98 -2.37
N GLN A 49 -7.01 -5.19 -1.34
CA GLN A 49 -7.44 -5.72 -0.05
C GLN A 49 -8.74 -6.52 -0.19
N HIS A 50 -9.68 -6.08 -1.03
CA HIS A 50 -10.89 -6.86 -1.35
C HIS A 50 -10.61 -8.17 -2.09
N ALA A 51 -9.59 -8.22 -2.95
CA ALA A 51 -9.16 -9.45 -3.60
C ALA A 51 -8.50 -10.43 -2.60
N LEU A 52 -7.70 -9.92 -1.66
CA LEU A 52 -7.04 -10.73 -0.63
C LEU A 52 -8.03 -11.26 0.43
N GLU A 53 -9.05 -10.48 0.79
CA GLU A 53 -10.10 -10.91 1.73
C GLU A 53 -10.90 -12.12 1.22
N ASN A 54 -11.16 -12.16 -0.10
CA ASN A 54 -11.80 -13.28 -0.77
C ASN A 54 -10.89 -14.52 -0.91
N VAL A 55 -9.57 -14.32 -1.03
CA VAL A 55 -8.56 -15.40 -1.13
C VAL A 55 -8.20 -15.99 0.24
N LEU A 56 -8.30 -15.20 1.31
CA LEU A 56 -7.92 -15.62 2.67
C LEU A 56 -9.05 -16.33 3.44
N ARG A 57 -10.32 -16.13 3.10
CA ARG A 57 -11.44 -16.85 3.71
C ARG A 57 -11.91 -17.99 2.82
N TYR A 58 -11.35 -19.17 3.11
CA TYR A 58 -11.75 -20.50 2.63
C TYR A 58 -11.32 -20.87 1.22
N ASN A 59 -10.03 -20.70 0.90
CA ASN A 59 -9.46 -21.40 -0.26
C ASN A 59 -9.72 -22.90 -0.09
N LEU A 60 -10.41 -23.49 -1.07
CA LEU A 60 -10.77 -24.91 -1.13
C LEU A 60 -9.58 -25.81 -0.78
N THR A 61 -8.37 -25.46 -1.25
CA THR A 61 -7.13 -26.20 -0.98
C THR A 61 -6.84 -26.30 0.51
N TRP A 62 -6.98 -25.21 1.27
CA TRP A 62 -6.76 -25.22 2.73
C TRP A 62 -7.82 -26.05 3.45
N LEU A 63 -9.09 -25.86 3.08
CA LEU A 63 -10.23 -26.56 3.67
C LEU A 63 -10.08 -28.08 3.52
N VAL A 64 -9.69 -28.51 2.33
CA VAL A 64 -9.45 -29.90 1.97
C VAL A 64 -8.23 -30.47 2.70
N THR A 65 -7.13 -29.73 2.81
CA THR A 65 -5.88 -30.20 3.44
C THR A 65 -6.09 -30.62 4.90
N GLN A 66 -6.95 -29.90 5.61
CA GLN A 66 -7.22 -30.16 7.03
C GLN A 66 -8.25 -31.28 7.26
N SER A 67 -9.07 -31.61 6.25
CA SER A 67 -10.20 -32.53 6.42
C SER A 67 -9.80 -33.98 6.74
N VAL A 68 -8.74 -34.50 6.12
CA VAL A 68 -8.27 -35.88 6.35
C VAL A 68 -7.60 -36.04 7.73
N PRO A 69 -6.67 -35.16 8.16
CA PRO A 69 -6.13 -35.21 9.51
C PRO A 69 -7.20 -35.12 10.61
N GLU A 70 -8.22 -34.28 10.43
CA GLU A 70 -9.32 -34.13 11.39
C GLU A 70 -10.18 -35.41 11.49
N LEU A 71 -10.51 -36.03 10.37
CA LEU A 71 -11.21 -37.32 10.36
C LEU A 71 -10.38 -38.42 11.02
N ASN A 72 -9.08 -38.51 10.70
CA ASN A 72 -8.17 -39.47 11.33
C ASN A 72 -8.08 -39.23 12.84
N ARG A 73 -8.11 -37.97 13.29
CA ARG A 73 -8.10 -37.64 14.70
C ARG A 73 -9.38 -38.07 15.40
N LEU A 74 -10.55 -37.86 14.77
CA LEU A 74 -11.83 -38.41 15.24
C LEU A 74 -11.78 -39.95 15.35
N GLN A 75 -11.29 -40.65 14.32
CA GLN A 75 -11.12 -42.09 14.37
C GLN A 75 -10.16 -42.52 15.50
N THR A 76 -9.09 -41.76 15.72
CA THR A 76 -8.13 -42.05 16.79
C THR A 76 -8.77 -41.95 18.18
N VAL A 77 -9.54 -40.89 18.46
CA VAL A 77 -10.17 -40.74 19.77
C VAL A 77 -11.26 -41.79 20.01
N VAL A 78 -12.00 -42.17 18.97
CA VAL A 78 -12.96 -43.30 19.05
C VAL A 78 -12.23 -44.64 19.29
N ALA A 79 -11.09 -44.85 18.64
CA ALA A 79 -10.29 -46.06 18.83
C ALA A 79 -9.68 -46.13 20.25
N LEU A 80 -9.22 -45.00 20.79
CA LEU A 80 -8.75 -44.91 22.17
C LEU A 80 -9.87 -45.19 23.17
N TYR A 81 -11.07 -44.64 22.94
CA TYR A 81 -12.25 -44.93 23.76
C TYR A 81 -12.59 -46.44 23.79
N ALA A 82 -12.35 -47.14 22.68
CA ALA A 82 -12.62 -48.57 22.55
C ALA A 82 -11.64 -49.47 23.31
N LEU A 83 -10.48 -48.96 23.75
CA LEU A 83 -9.48 -49.75 24.44
C LEU A 83 -9.89 -50.03 25.90
N PRO A 84 -9.63 -51.25 26.42
CA PRO A 84 -9.96 -51.60 27.80
C PRO A 84 -9.34 -50.64 28.83
N ASP A 85 -8.07 -50.28 28.63
CA ASP A 85 -7.27 -49.35 29.46
C ASP A 85 -7.17 -47.94 28.85
N GLY A 86 -8.02 -47.63 27.85
CA GLY A 86 -8.01 -46.35 27.16
C GLY A 86 -8.72 -45.24 27.94
N ASP A 87 -8.42 -44.00 27.57
CA ASP A 87 -9.14 -42.82 28.04
C ASP A 87 -10.57 -42.84 27.48
N ARG A 88 -11.57 -43.10 28.33
CA ARG A 88 -12.99 -43.22 27.95
C ARG A 88 -13.70 -41.87 28.02
N ASP A 89 -13.06 -40.87 27.43
CA ASP A 89 -13.56 -39.51 27.38
C ASP A 89 -14.56 -39.34 26.21
N GLU A 90 -15.86 -39.38 26.54
CA GLU A 90 -16.93 -39.15 25.57
C GLU A 90 -16.95 -37.68 25.07
N GLU A 91 -16.56 -36.72 25.92
CA GLU A 91 -16.50 -35.30 25.56
C GLU A 91 -15.44 -35.06 24.48
N GLN A 92 -14.31 -35.76 24.56
CA GLN A 92 -13.27 -35.71 23.54
C GLN A 92 -13.75 -36.26 22.18
N VAL A 93 -14.52 -37.35 22.18
CA VAL A 93 -15.12 -37.90 20.95
C VAL A 93 -16.14 -36.92 20.37
N GLN A 94 -16.97 -36.31 21.22
CA GLN A 94 -17.94 -35.29 20.81
C GLN A 94 -17.25 -34.07 20.19
N LEU A 95 -16.21 -33.56 20.83
CA LEU A 95 -15.45 -32.41 20.34
C LEU A 95 -14.92 -32.64 18.91
N TRP A 96 -14.26 -33.78 18.68
CA TRP A 96 -13.70 -34.08 17.37
C TRP A 96 -14.78 -34.34 16.32
N LEU A 97 -15.94 -34.89 16.71
CA LEU A 97 -17.08 -35.02 15.82
C LEU A 97 -17.63 -33.65 15.42
N ASP A 98 -17.74 -32.71 16.37
CA ASP A 98 -18.22 -31.36 16.09
C ASP A 98 -17.24 -30.57 15.22
N ILE A 99 -15.93 -30.70 15.43
CA ILE A 99 -14.90 -30.17 14.53
C ILE A 99 -15.11 -30.71 13.10
N PHE A 100 -15.28 -32.03 12.97
CA PHE A 100 -15.49 -32.64 11.67
C PHE A 100 -16.80 -32.18 11.00
N LYS A 101 -17.91 -32.09 11.74
CA LYS A 101 -19.19 -31.57 11.23
C LYS A 101 -19.07 -30.12 10.78
N ASN A 102 -18.39 -29.27 11.55
CA ASN A 102 -18.12 -27.89 11.18
C ASN A 102 -17.34 -27.84 9.86
N ARG A 103 -16.30 -28.67 9.71
CA ARG A 103 -15.52 -28.79 8.48
C ARG A 103 -16.41 -29.17 7.29
N LEU A 104 -17.32 -30.13 7.46
CA LEU A 104 -18.25 -30.54 6.41
C LEU A 104 -19.23 -29.44 6.01
N GLN A 105 -19.66 -28.59 6.95
CA GLN A 105 -20.52 -27.44 6.66
C GLN A 105 -19.80 -26.37 5.83
N LEU A 106 -18.50 -26.16 6.05
CA LEU A 106 -17.71 -25.20 5.30
C LEU A 106 -17.59 -25.57 3.80
N PHE A 107 -17.69 -26.85 3.44
CA PHE A 107 -17.73 -27.27 2.04
C PHE A 107 -19.03 -26.86 1.32
N GLY A 108 -20.09 -26.52 2.06
CA GLY A 108 -21.38 -26.12 1.50
C GLY A 108 -21.49 -24.65 1.10
N ASN A 109 -20.44 -23.84 1.32
CA ASN A 109 -20.48 -22.39 1.13
C ASN A 109 -19.35 -21.90 0.20
N GLY A 110 -19.51 -20.72 -0.39
CA GLY A 110 -18.45 -20.00 -1.11
C GLY A 110 -17.85 -20.77 -2.30
N GLU A 111 -16.53 -20.60 -2.52
CA GLU A 111 -15.78 -21.26 -3.60
C GLU A 111 -15.84 -22.80 -3.52
N ALA A 112 -15.90 -23.35 -2.30
CA ALA A 112 -16.00 -24.79 -2.12
C ALA A 112 -17.29 -25.36 -2.72
N ARG A 113 -18.44 -24.69 -2.55
CA ARG A 113 -19.71 -25.15 -3.13
C ARG A 113 -19.64 -25.22 -4.66
N GLU A 114 -19.05 -24.21 -5.30
CA GLU A 114 -18.89 -24.17 -6.76
C GLU A 114 -18.07 -25.36 -7.29
N PHE A 115 -17.05 -25.79 -6.54
CA PHE A 115 -16.28 -26.99 -6.89
C PHE A 115 -17.12 -28.27 -6.86
N PHE A 116 -17.99 -28.43 -5.85
CA PHE A 116 -18.88 -29.59 -5.75
C PHE A 116 -20.02 -29.56 -6.77
N ASP A 117 -20.59 -28.39 -7.07
CA ASP A 117 -21.65 -28.24 -8.09
C ASP A 117 -21.19 -28.73 -9.47
N ARG A 118 -19.90 -28.56 -9.79
CA ARG A 118 -19.29 -29.03 -11.05
C ARG A 118 -18.94 -30.52 -11.04
N ARG A 119 -19.01 -31.20 -9.89
CA ARG A 119 -18.54 -32.59 -9.71
C ARG A 119 -19.56 -33.41 -8.88
N PRO A 120 -20.62 -33.95 -9.52
CA PRO A 120 -21.71 -34.63 -8.84
C PRO A 120 -21.27 -35.83 -7.99
N ASP A 121 -20.21 -36.53 -8.40
CA ASP A 121 -19.63 -37.67 -7.71
C ASP A 121 -18.90 -37.29 -6.41
N MET A 122 -18.36 -36.07 -6.34
CA MET A 122 -17.77 -35.47 -5.13
C MET A 122 -18.84 -34.88 -4.22
N ASP A 123 -19.87 -34.25 -4.77
CA ASP A 123 -21.02 -33.75 -4.00
C ASP A 123 -21.74 -34.91 -3.29
N ALA A 124 -21.93 -36.03 -3.99
CA ALA A 124 -22.47 -37.26 -3.39
C ALA A 124 -21.57 -37.80 -2.25
N ALA A 125 -20.25 -37.67 -2.37
CA ALA A 125 -19.31 -38.07 -1.33
C ALA A 125 -19.39 -37.16 -0.10
N LEU A 126 -19.51 -35.84 -0.31
CA LEU A 126 -19.74 -34.88 0.75
C LEU A 126 -21.07 -35.12 1.48
N ALA A 127 -22.14 -35.42 0.74
CA ALA A 127 -23.44 -35.77 1.31
C ALA A 127 -23.37 -37.05 2.17
N ARG A 128 -22.64 -38.09 1.70
CA ARG A 128 -22.38 -39.30 2.51
C ARG A 128 -21.63 -38.99 3.80
N ALA A 129 -20.61 -38.13 3.74
CA ALA A 129 -19.85 -37.73 4.92
C ALA A 129 -20.74 -37.03 5.96
N HIS A 130 -21.63 -36.12 5.52
CA HIS A 130 -22.63 -35.49 6.38
C HIS A 130 -23.57 -36.53 7.02
N GLN A 131 -24.09 -37.46 6.22
CA GLN A 131 -24.98 -38.50 6.71
C GLN A 131 -24.30 -39.41 7.75
N VAL A 132 -23.04 -39.80 7.50
CA VAL A 132 -22.25 -40.59 8.46
C VAL A 132 -22.01 -39.79 9.74
N ALA A 133 -21.67 -38.51 9.65
CA ALA A 133 -21.48 -37.68 10.84
C ALA A 133 -22.76 -37.58 11.69
N THR A 134 -23.94 -37.50 11.05
CA THR A 134 -25.23 -37.55 11.76
C THR A 134 -25.49 -38.92 12.39
N GLN A 135 -25.15 -40.02 11.73
CA GLN A 135 -25.29 -41.37 12.30
C GLN A 135 -24.37 -41.55 13.51
N VAL A 136 -23.11 -41.13 13.41
CA VAL A 136 -22.16 -41.18 14.53
C VAL A 136 -22.65 -40.33 15.70
N GLN A 137 -23.20 -39.14 15.44
CA GLN A 137 -23.82 -38.30 16.49
C GLN A 137 -24.91 -39.03 17.26
N ALA A 138 -25.75 -39.83 16.58
CA ALA A 138 -26.81 -40.59 17.22
C ALA A 138 -26.29 -41.78 18.03
N LEU A 139 -25.08 -42.27 17.73
CA LEU A 139 -24.42 -43.37 18.44
C LEU A 139 -23.65 -42.90 19.68
N LEU A 140 -23.30 -41.61 19.79
CA LEU A 140 -22.53 -41.06 20.93
C LEU A 140 -23.11 -41.44 22.30
N PRO A 141 -24.42 -41.28 22.57
CA PRO A 141 -24.99 -41.62 23.89
C PRO A 141 -24.86 -43.10 24.27
N ARG A 142 -24.52 -43.96 23.30
CA ARG A 142 -24.33 -45.40 23.47
C ARG A 142 -22.89 -45.83 23.23
N LEU A 143 -21.94 -44.89 23.19
CA LEU A 143 -20.54 -45.17 22.90
C LEU A 143 -19.93 -46.16 23.91
N GLY A 144 -20.35 -46.12 25.17
CA GLY A 144 -19.93 -47.06 26.21
C GLY A 144 -20.48 -48.49 26.07
N ALA A 145 -21.45 -48.73 25.18
CA ALA A 145 -21.98 -50.07 24.95
C ALA A 145 -21.00 -50.92 24.12
N ALA A 146 -20.95 -52.22 24.42
CA ALA A 146 -20.06 -53.15 23.73
C ALA A 146 -20.37 -53.17 22.22
N GLY A 147 -19.35 -52.91 21.39
CA GLY A 147 -19.47 -52.92 19.93
C GLY A 147 -19.73 -51.55 19.30
N THR A 148 -20.24 -50.56 20.03
CA THR A 148 -20.58 -49.24 19.47
C THR A 148 -19.35 -48.48 18.94
N PRO A 149 -18.20 -48.42 19.64
CA PRO A 149 -17.02 -47.75 19.10
C PRO A 149 -16.52 -48.39 17.80
N GLN A 150 -16.60 -49.73 17.69
CA GLN A 150 -16.23 -50.45 16.47
C GLN A 150 -17.22 -50.17 15.33
N GLU A 151 -18.51 -50.01 15.64
CA GLU A 151 -19.51 -49.58 14.67
C GLU A 151 -19.23 -48.17 14.15
N VAL A 152 -18.93 -47.21 15.04
CA VAL A 152 -18.55 -45.85 14.66
C VAL A 152 -17.33 -45.84 13.72
N LEU A 153 -16.28 -46.60 14.06
CA LEU A 153 -15.09 -46.71 13.21
C LEU A 153 -15.40 -47.29 11.82
N ARG A 154 -16.28 -48.29 11.73
CA ARG A 154 -16.71 -48.85 10.44
C ARG A 154 -17.49 -47.83 9.60
N LEU A 155 -18.30 -46.99 10.22
CA LEU A 155 -19.03 -45.92 9.53
C LEU A 155 -18.10 -44.84 9.00
N LEU A 156 -17.07 -44.47 9.78
CA LEU A 156 -16.10 -43.43 9.38
C LEU A 156 -15.08 -43.91 8.34
N ALA A 157 -14.74 -45.20 8.32
CA ALA A 157 -13.73 -45.78 7.43
C ALA A 157 -13.88 -45.42 5.93
N PRO A 158 -15.05 -45.57 5.27
CA PRO A 158 -15.19 -45.24 3.85
C PRO A 158 -14.98 -43.75 3.55
N ILE A 159 -15.22 -42.87 4.54
CA ILE A 159 -15.09 -41.42 4.35
C ILE A 159 -13.64 -40.99 4.13
N ASN A 160 -12.66 -41.77 4.61
CA ASN A 160 -11.23 -41.50 4.35
C ASN A 160 -10.92 -41.49 2.85
N GLN A 161 -11.44 -42.46 2.10
CA GLN A 161 -11.22 -42.53 0.65
C GLN A 161 -11.95 -41.40 -0.09
N ASP A 162 -13.18 -41.10 0.34
CA ASP A 162 -13.97 -40.01 -0.21
C ASP A 162 -13.25 -38.66 -0.04
N LEU A 163 -12.75 -38.35 1.17
CA LEU A 163 -12.00 -37.12 1.42
C LEU A 163 -10.67 -37.09 0.69
N LEU A 164 -9.92 -38.20 0.62
CA LEU A 164 -8.66 -38.25 -0.14
C LEU A 164 -8.88 -37.98 -1.63
N ARG A 165 -9.96 -38.50 -2.21
CA ARG A 165 -10.34 -38.27 -3.60
C ARG A 165 -10.75 -36.82 -3.84
N ILE A 166 -11.56 -36.24 -2.95
CA ILE A 166 -11.87 -34.81 -2.95
C ILE A 166 -10.56 -34.00 -2.87
N SER A 167 -9.62 -34.42 -2.04
CA SER A 167 -8.32 -33.76 -1.93
C SER A 167 -7.53 -33.79 -3.23
N ALA A 168 -7.33 -34.96 -3.82
CA ALA A 168 -6.62 -35.08 -5.08
C ALA A 168 -7.28 -34.23 -6.19
N ALA A 169 -8.62 -34.22 -6.25
CA ALA A 169 -9.35 -33.42 -7.23
C ALA A 169 -9.21 -31.91 -6.99
N ALA A 170 -9.26 -31.45 -5.74
CA ALA A 170 -9.09 -30.05 -5.37
C ALA A 170 -7.65 -29.56 -5.64
N TYR A 171 -6.63 -30.38 -5.37
CA TYR A 171 -5.24 -30.08 -5.73
C TYR A 171 -5.04 -30.04 -7.25
N GLY A 172 -5.73 -30.88 -8.01
CA GLY A 172 -5.75 -30.82 -9.47
C GLY A 172 -6.35 -29.49 -9.97
N ASP A 173 -7.52 -29.12 -9.45
CA ASP A 173 -8.23 -27.87 -9.81
C ASP A 173 -7.42 -26.62 -9.40
N SER A 174 -6.74 -26.66 -8.25
CA SER A 174 -5.90 -25.56 -7.78
C SER A 174 -4.57 -25.47 -8.51
N SER A 175 -4.00 -26.56 -9.04
CA SER A 175 -2.77 -26.49 -9.84
C SER A 175 -2.99 -25.82 -11.20
N GLU A 176 -4.15 -26.01 -11.83
CA GLU A 176 -4.58 -25.31 -13.05
C GLU A 176 -4.79 -23.80 -12.79
N ARG A 177 -5.33 -23.44 -11.62
CA ARG A 177 -5.50 -22.05 -11.16
C ARG A 177 -4.20 -21.41 -10.64
N ASN A 178 -3.27 -22.18 -10.06
CA ASN A 178 -2.00 -21.69 -9.53
C ASN A 178 -1.02 -21.21 -10.62
N ALA A 179 -1.16 -21.72 -11.85
CA ALA A 179 -0.48 -21.16 -13.03
C ALA A 179 -0.96 -19.73 -13.36
N GLN A 180 -2.09 -19.29 -12.81
CA GLN A 180 -2.56 -17.90 -12.82
C GLN A 180 -2.07 -17.13 -11.57
N ASP A 181 -2.10 -17.70 -10.37
CA ASP A 181 -1.64 -17.03 -9.13
C ASP A 181 -0.12 -16.69 -9.10
N LEU A 182 0.74 -17.50 -9.73
CA LEU A 182 2.16 -17.17 -9.88
C LEU A 182 2.41 -15.91 -10.74
N ARG A 183 1.46 -15.55 -11.62
CA ARG A 183 1.50 -14.26 -12.35
C ARG A 183 1.12 -13.10 -11.43
N ASP A 184 0.18 -13.29 -10.51
CA ASP A 184 -0.24 -12.26 -9.56
C ASP A 184 0.86 -11.91 -8.54
N LEU A 185 1.68 -12.88 -8.11
CA LEU A 185 2.87 -12.62 -7.26
C LEU A 185 3.96 -11.80 -7.98
N THR A 186 4.05 -11.91 -9.31
CA THR A 186 5.02 -11.17 -10.13
C THR A 186 4.58 -9.73 -10.37
N VAL A 187 3.27 -9.51 -10.55
CA VAL A 187 2.68 -8.17 -10.65
C VAL A 187 2.81 -7.40 -9.33
N LEU A 188 2.63 -8.08 -8.19
CA LEU A 188 2.74 -7.47 -6.86
C LEU A 188 4.09 -6.77 -6.64
N HIS A 189 5.19 -7.46 -6.95
CA HIS A 189 6.53 -6.90 -6.84
C HIS A 189 6.77 -5.78 -7.84
N TRP A 190 6.26 -5.90 -9.07
CA TRP A 190 6.43 -4.87 -10.10
C TRP A 190 5.70 -3.56 -9.75
N THR A 191 4.50 -3.63 -9.17
CA THR A 191 3.79 -2.43 -8.69
C THR A 191 4.51 -1.77 -7.52
N PHE A 192 4.99 -2.54 -6.54
CA PHE A 192 5.70 -1.99 -5.39
C PHE A 192 7.03 -1.35 -5.80
N SER A 193 7.81 -2.02 -6.66
CA SER A 193 9.05 -1.49 -7.21
C SER A 193 8.83 -0.25 -8.09
N GLY A 194 7.78 -0.24 -8.92
CA GLY A 194 7.44 0.91 -9.76
C GLY A 194 7.09 2.16 -8.96
N VAL A 195 6.38 1.98 -7.85
CA VAL A 195 6.01 3.06 -6.92
C VAL A 195 7.21 3.62 -6.19
N LEU A 196 8.06 2.74 -5.65
CA LEU A 196 9.27 3.15 -4.94
C LEU A 196 10.21 3.93 -5.87
N LEU A 197 10.37 3.45 -7.11
CA LEU A 197 11.17 4.11 -8.13
C LEU A 197 10.58 5.49 -8.49
N GLY A 198 9.26 5.59 -8.67
CA GLY A 198 8.57 6.85 -8.94
C GLY A 198 8.77 7.89 -7.83
N LEU A 199 8.70 7.46 -6.57
CA LEU A 199 8.93 8.33 -5.41
C LEU A 199 10.38 8.82 -5.33
N ILE A 200 11.35 7.94 -5.62
CA ILE A 200 12.78 8.29 -5.69
C ILE A 200 13.02 9.30 -6.80
N LEU A 201 12.50 9.06 -8.01
CA LEU A 201 12.66 9.98 -9.13
C LEU A 201 12.02 11.34 -8.85
N CYS A 202 10.83 11.35 -8.24
CA CYS A 202 10.15 12.59 -7.88
C CYS A 202 10.91 13.39 -6.81
N SER A 203 11.43 12.71 -5.78
CA SER A 203 12.22 13.36 -4.72
C SER A 203 13.54 13.92 -5.24
N LEU A 204 14.26 13.17 -6.08
CA LEU A 204 15.47 13.64 -6.74
C LEU A 204 15.20 14.84 -7.66
N GLY A 205 14.10 14.79 -8.42
CA GLY A 205 13.66 15.90 -9.26
C GLY A 205 13.38 17.17 -8.45
N LEU A 206 12.70 17.05 -7.30
CA LEU A 206 12.40 18.18 -6.42
C LEU A 206 13.67 18.79 -5.83
N VAL A 207 14.61 17.95 -5.40
CA VAL A 207 15.91 18.39 -4.84
C VAL A 207 16.74 19.12 -5.90
N ALA A 208 16.88 18.54 -7.09
CA ALA A 208 17.62 19.16 -8.19
C ALA A 208 16.99 20.52 -8.60
N PHE A 209 15.67 20.58 -8.64
CA PHE A 209 14.93 21.81 -8.93
C PHE A 209 15.13 22.88 -7.85
N LEU A 210 15.13 22.51 -6.57
CA LEU A 210 15.35 23.44 -5.46
C LEU A 210 16.77 24.03 -5.51
N ILE A 211 17.78 23.19 -5.81
CA ILE A 211 19.17 23.63 -5.98
C ILE A 211 19.30 24.60 -7.16
N GLY A 212 18.63 24.31 -8.28
CA GLY A 212 18.61 25.20 -9.45
C GLY A 212 18.01 26.57 -9.16
N ASN A 213 16.85 26.62 -8.48
CA ASN A 213 16.21 27.88 -8.10
C ASN A 213 17.04 28.67 -7.07
N ASN A 214 17.67 27.99 -6.11
CA ASN A 214 18.52 28.65 -5.11
C ASN A 214 19.74 29.32 -5.76
N ARG A 215 20.31 28.71 -6.81
CA ARG A 215 21.39 29.31 -7.61
C ARG A 215 20.95 30.60 -8.31
N LEU A 216 19.75 30.63 -8.87
CA LEU A 216 19.20 31.81 -9.55
C LEU A 216 18.89 32.97 -8.56
N LEU A 217 18.42 32.63 -7.36
CA LEU A 217 18.25 33.59 -6.26
C LEU A 217 19.58 34.24 -5.87
N ARG A 218 20.64 33.45 -5.66
CA ARG A 218 21.97 33.97 -5.31
C ARG A 218 22.55 34.90 -6.39
N GLN A 219 22.36 34.58 -7.66
CA GLN A 219 22.80 35.44 -8.76
C GLN A 219 22.06 36.78 -8.80
N THR A 220 20.78 36.80 -8.46
CA THR A 220 19.99 38.03 -8.43
C THR A 220 20.40 38.94 -7.27
N TYR A 221 20.65 38.37 -6.09
CA TYR A 221 21.23 39.10 -4.95
C TYR A 221 22.60 39.67 -5.28
N ALA A 222 23.48 38.91 -5.96
CA ALA A 222 24.79 39.41 -6.37
C ALA A 222 24.70 40.60 -7.37
N ARG A 223 23.73 40.57 -8.29
CA ARG A 223 23.50 41.68 -9.23
C ARG A 223 22.92 42.93 -8.57
N MET A 224 21.99 42.77 -7.62
CA MET A 224 21.49 43.89 -6.84
C MET A 224 22.58 44.55 -6.00
N GLN A 225 23.46 43.75 -5.39
CA GLN A 225 24.60 44.26 -4.63
C GLN A 225 25.55 45.07 -5.51
N ALA A 226 25.82 44.60 -6.74
CA ALA A 226 26.68 45.28 -7.71
C ALA A 226 26.10 46.62 -8.19
N LEU A 227 24.78 46.66 -8.47
CA LEU A 227 24.11 47.91 -8.88
C LEU A 227 24.07 48.94 -7.76
N VAL A 228 23.86 48.51 -6.51
CA VAL A 228 23.91 49.38 -5.34
C VAL A 228 25.33 49.92 -5.12
N SER A 229 26.36 49.09 -5.30
CA SER A 229 27.74 49.54 -5.19
C SER A 229 28.12 50.56 -6.28
N ASP A 230 27.69 50.35 -7.51
CA ASP A 230 28.01 51.28 -8.61
C ASP A 230 27.31 52.63 -8.45
N LEU A 231 26.04 52.63 -8.01
CA LEU A 231 25.34 53.87 -7.68
C LEU A 231 25.99 54.62 -6.53
N SER A 232 26.50 53.91 -5.52
CA SER A 232 27.21 54.53 -4.40
C SER A 232 28.54 55.16 -4.85
N ARG A 233 29.28 54.51 -5.74
CA ARG A 233 30.52 55.03 -6.32
C ARG A 233 30.28 56.25 -7.19
N ASN A 234 29.34 56.18 -8.13
CA ASN A 234 29.02 57.32 -8.99
C ASN A 234 28.54 58.53 -8.18
N ARG A 235 27.81 58.30 -7.09
CA ARG A 235 27.42 59.38 -6.17
C ARG A 235 28.64 60.02 -5.52
N GLN A 236 29.63 59.22 -5.12
CA GLN A 236 30.86 59.69 -4.50
C GLN A 236 31.69 60.53 -5.49
N GLU A 237 31.86 60.03 -6.71
CA GLU A 237 32.56 60.73 -7.79
C GLU A 237 31.88 62.05 -8.16
N LEU A 238 30.54 62.09 -8.16
CA LEU A 238 29.78 63.33 -8.39
C LEU A 238 29.96 64.35 -7.27
N ILE A 239 30.10 63.91 -6.02
CA ILE A 239 30.37 64.80 -4.89
C ILE A 239 31.77 65.39 -5.02
N GLU A 240 32.77 64.55 -5.31
CA GLU A 240 34.17 64.98 -5.51
C GLU A 240 34.30 65.92 -6.72
N ALA A 241 33.67 65.62 -7.85
CA ALA A 241 33.68 66.48 -9.02
C ALA A 241 32.99 67.83 -8.75
N LYS A 242 31.90 67.82 -7.98
CA LYS A 242 31.22 69.06 -7.57
C LYS A 242 32.11 69.89 -6.66
N GLU A 243 32.80 69.28 -5.70
CA GLU A 243 33.73 69.95 -4.79
C GLU A 243 34.89 70.59 -5.56
N ASN A 244 35.51 69.86 -6.49
CA ASN A 244 36.59 70.37 -7.34
C ASN A 244 36.14 71.54 -8.23
N VAL A 245 34.95 71.47 -8.83
CA VAL A 245 34.40 72.57 -9.63
C VAL A 245 34.12 73.80 -8.76
N GLN A 246 33.66 73.59 -7.53
CA GLN A 246 33.36 74.65 -6.60
C GLN A 246 34.64 75.33 -6.08
N GLU A 247 35.71 74.57 -5.84
CA GLU A 247 37.05 75.11 -5.56
C GLU A 247 37.61 75.91 -6.74
N ALA A 248 37.57 75.36 -7.96
CA ALA A 248 38.03 76.07 -9.16
C ALA A 248 37.23 77.35 -9.42
N MET A 249 35.94 77.36 -9.09
CA MET A 249 35.09 78.55 -9.19
C MET A 249 35.47 79.60 -8.13
N LEU A 250 35.79 79.20 -6.89
CA LEU A 250 36.29 80.10 -5.86
C LEU A 250 37.65 80.69 -6.24
N GLU A 251 38.55 79.90 -6.82
CA GLU A 251 39.86 80.38 -7.32
C GLU A 251 39.71 81.38 -8.48
N ALA A 252 38.83 81.08 -9.44
CA ALA A 252 38.56 81.99 -10.56
C ALA A 252 37.92 83.31 -10.10
N GLN A 253 37.05 83.25 -9.09
CA GLN A 253 36.41 84.44 -8.52
C GLN A 253 37.42 85.28 -7.71
N ALA A 254 38.32 84.65 -6.95
CA ALA A 254 39.42 85.33 -6.27
C ALA A 254 40.41 85.98 -7.25
N GLN A 255 40.72 85.32 -8.37
CA GLN A 255 41.56 85.93 -9.43
C GLN A 255 40.89 87.16 -10.06
N ASN A 256 39.57 87.15 -10.21
CA ASN A 256 38.83 88.27 -10.79
C ASN A 256 38.74 89.47 -9.82
N GLU A 257 38.74 89.24 -8.51
CA GLU A 257 38.79 90.30 -7.49
C GLU A 257 40.18 90.95 -7.34
N VAL A 258 41.27 90.26 -7.71
CA VAL A 258 42.65 90.80 -7.66
C VAL A 258 43.00 91.67 -8.89
N LEU A 259 42.23 91.57 -9.96
CA LEU A 259 42.42 92.31 -11.22
C LEU A 259 41.58 93.60 -11.33
N HIS A 260 40.82 93.94 -10.29
CA HIS A 260 40.04 95.18 -10.15
C HIS A 260 40.61 96.08 -9.05
#